data_AF-A0A5K0Z618-F1
#
_entry.id   AF-A0A5K0Z618-F1
#
_cell.length_a   1.000
_cell.length_b   1.000
_cell.length_c   1.000
_cell.angle_alpha   90.00
_cell.angle_beta   90.00
_cell.angle_gamma   90.00
#
_symmetry.space_group_name_H-M   'P 1'
#
loop_
_entity.id
_entity.type
_entity.pdbx_description
1 polymer ?
#
loop_
_entity_poly.entity_id
_entity_poly.type
_entity_poly.pdbx_seq_one_letter_code
_entity_poly.pdbx_strand_id
1 'polypeptide(L)'
;DLSVPGREFKGIHFAMEFLHANTKSLLDSNLDDGNYISAKGKKVVVIGGGDTGTDCIGTSIRHGCTQVINLELLPEPPKSRAPGNPWPQ
;
A
#
# COMPACT_ATOMS: atom_id res chain seq x y z
N ASP A 1 14.05 -10.04 2.27
CA ASP A 1 14.23 -8.79 3.02
C ASP A 1 15.42 -8.03 2.45
N LEU A 2 15.44 -6.70 2.52
CA LEU A 2 16.56 -5.89 2.00
C LEU A 2 17.57 -5.61 3.12
N SER A 3 18.82 -6.02 2.92
CA SER A 3 19.92 -5.72 3.84
C SER A 3 20.46 -4.32 3.55
N VAL A 4 19.79 -3.31 4.11
CA VAL A 4 20.12 -1.89 3.93
C VAL A 4 20.10 -1.17 5.28
N PRO A 5 20.91 -0.11 5.46
CA PRO A 5 20.89 0.69 6.68
C PRO A 5 19.50 1.25 6.99
N GLY A 6 19.07 1.17 8.26
CA GLY A 6 17.79 1.69 8.73
C GLY A 6 16.59 0.76 8.50
N ARG A 7 16.80 -0.46 8.00
CA ARG A 7 15.74 -1.48 7.82
C ARG A 7 15.00 -1.81 9.13
N GLU A 8 15.68 -1.66 10.26
CA GLU A 8 15.19 -1.89 11.62
C GLU A 8 14.30 -0.76 12.18
N PHE A 9 14.20 0.37 11.48
CA PHE A 9 13.40 1.49 11.95
C PHE A 9 11.90 1.17 11.97
N LYS A 10 11.19 1.79 12.93
CA LYS A 10 9.74 1.67 13.06
C LYS A 10 9.05 2.27 11.83
N GLY A 11 7.96 1.63 11.39
CA GLY A 11 7.18 2.06 10.24
C GLY A 11 7.56 1.40 8.92
N ILE A 12 8.55 0.48 8.93
CA ILE A 12 8.89 -0.36 7.78
C ILE A 12 8.20 -1.72 7.97
N HIS A 13 7.18 -1.98 7.15
CA HIS A 13 6.35 -3.18 7.23
C HIS A 13 6.40 -3.96 5.93
N PHE A 14 6.30 -5.28 6.02
CA PHE A 14 6.06 -6.08 4.82
C PHE A 14 4.63 -5.87 4.32
N ALA A 15 4.42 -5.95 3.01
CA ALA A 15 3.09 -5.77 2.41
C ALA A 15 2.06 -6.72 3.02
N MET A 16 2.40 -8.00 3.19
CA MET A 16 1.47 -8.99 3.75
C MET A 16 1.15 -8.75 5.23
N GLU A 17 2.07 -8.19 6.01
CA GLU A 17 1.81 -7.79 7.40
C GLU A 17 0.76 -6.66 7.44
N PHE A 18 0.97 -5.63 6.62
CA PHE A 18 0.07 -4.48 6.47
C PHE A 18 -1.33 -4.89 5.99
N LEU A 19 -1.39 -5.66 4.90
CA LEU A 19 -2.66 -6.04 4.26
C LEU A 19 -3.43 -7.05 5.10
N HIS A 20 -2.77 -8.04 5.71
CA HIS A 20 -3.46 -9.04 6.52
C HIS A 20 -4.06 -8.42 7.78
N ALA A 21 -3.30 -7.60 8.51
CA ALA A 21 -3.79 -6.93 9.71
C ALA A 21 -4.97 -6.00 9.38
N ASN A 22 -4.88 -5.26 8.26
CA ASN A 22 -5.96 -4.41 7.80
C ASN A 22 -7.24 -5.21 7.47
N THR A 23 -7.13 -6.23 6.61
CA THR A 23 -8.30 -7.03 6.20
C THR A 23 -8.95 -7.72 7.40
N LYS A 24 -8.15 -8.25 8.33
CA LYS A 24 -8.67 -8.87 9.56
C LYS A 24 -9.42 -7.85 10.42
N SER A 25 -8.80 -6.71 10.74
CA SER A 25 -9.43 -5.66 11.55
C SER A 25 -10.71 -5.10 10.88
N LEU A 26 -10.72 -4.97 9.55
CA LEU A 26 -11.89 -4.53 8.79
C LEU A 26 -13.04 -5.55 8.88
N LEU A 27 -12.76 -6.84 8.65
CA LEU A 27 -13.80 -7.87 8.65
C LEU A 27 -14.31 -8.17 10.07
N ASP A 28 -13.43 -8.18 11.06
CA ASP A 28 -13.77 -8.55 12.43
C ASP A 28 -14.42 -7.39 13.20
N SER A 29 -14.08 -6.13 12.87
CA SER A 29 -14.44 -4.96 13.69
C SER A 29 -14.73 -3.68 12.92
N ASN A 30 -14.74 -3.71 11.58
CA ASN A 30 -14.84 -2.50 10.77
C ASN A 30 -13.75 -1.45 11.10
N LEU A 31 -12.54 -1.91 11.45
CA LEU A 31 -11.39 -1.10 11.89
C LEU A 31 -11.54 -0.42 13.27
N ASP A 32 -12.62 -0.66 14.00
CA ASP A 32 -12.87 -0.03 15.31
C ASP A 32 -11.97 -0.59 16.42
N ASP A 33 -11.42 -1.80 16.24
CA ASP A 33 -10.50 -2.41 17.21
C ASP A 33 -9.07 -1.81 17.19
N GLY A 34 -8.74 -1.04 16.16
CA GLY A 34 -7.41 -0.43 15.99
C GLY A 34 -6.28 -1.43 15.73
N ASN A 35 -6.56 -2.71 15.51
CA ASN A 35 -5.56 -3.78 15.35
C ASN A 35 -5.03 -3.87 13.91
N TYR A 36 -4.62 -2.73 13.36
CA TYR A 36 -4.04 -2.63 12.02
C TYR A 36 -2.99 -1.53 11.97
N ILE A 37 -2.15 -1.59 10.94
CA ILE A 37 -1.17 -0.54 10.69
C ILE A 37 -1.88 0.62 10.00
N SER A 38 -2.14 1.70 10.73
CA SER A 38 -2.82 2.86 10.16
C SER A 38 -1.88 3.73 9.31
N ALA A 39 -2.35 4.08 8.11
CA ALA A 39 -1.73 5.03 7.19
C ALA A 39 -2.34 6.44 7.28
N LYS A 40 -3.34 6.64 8.16
CA LYS A 40 -4.06 7.90 8.31
C LYS A 40 -3.11 9.05 8.66
N GLY A 41 -3.19 10.14 7.89
CA GLY A 41 -2.37 11.34 8.10
C GLY A 41 -0.89 11.17 7.78
N LYS A 42 -0.44 10.01 7.28
CA LYS A 42 0.98 9.73 6.99
C LYS A 42 1.34 10.04 5.54
N LYS A 43 2.64 10.20 5.26
CA LYS A 43 3.22 10.08 3.92
C LYS A 43 3.72 8.65 3.78
N VAL A 44 3.22 7.93 2.78
CA VAL A 44 3.47 6.50 2.59
C VAL A 44 4.38 6.31 1.37
N VAL A 45 5.39 5.46 1.53
CA VAL A 45 6.22 4.98 0.42
C VAL A 45 5.97 3.48 0.28
N VAL A 46 5.54 3.05 -0.91
CA VAL A 46 5.40 1.63 -1.28
C VAL A 46 6.60 1.27 -2.16
N ILE A 47 7.34 0.23 -1.77
CA ILE A 47 8.50 -0.26 -2.51
C ILE A 47 8.10 -1.61 -3.13
N GLY A 48 8.06 -1.67 -4.45
CA GLY A 48 7.57 -2.81 -5.22
C GLY A 48 6.35 -2.45 -6.08
N GLY A 49 5.92 -3.41 -6.91
CA GLY A 49 4.85 -3.22 -7.87
C GLY A 49 3.86 -4.38 -7.91
N GLY A 50 3.15 -4.50 -9.03
CA GLY A 50 2.11 -5.52 -9.23
C GLY A 50 0.87 -5.31 -8.35
N ASP A 51 0.08 -6.37 -8.20
CA ASP A 51 -1.21 -6.32 -7.49
C ASP A 51 -1.02 -6.02 -6.00
N THR A 52 -0.08 -6.69 -5.35
CA THR A 52 0.22 -6.46 -3.93
C THR A 52 0.62 -5.00 -3.64
N GLY A 53 1.44 -4.39 -4.51
CA GLY A 53 1.80 -2.98 -4.40
C GLY A 53 0.58 -2.08 -4.59
N THR A 54 -0.26 -2.39 -5.58
CA THR A 54 -1.52 -1.67 -5.86
C THR A 54 -2.49 -1.75 -4.68
N ASP A 55 -2.60 -2.91 -4.03
CA ASP A 55 -3.41 -3.10 -2.83
C ASP A 55 -2.90 -2.30 -1.63
N CYS A 56 -1.57 -2.22 -1.44
CA CYS A 56 -0.95 -1.37 -0.42
C CYS A 56 -1.27 0.11 -0.67
N ILE A 57 -1.19 0.58 -1.92
CA ILE A 57 -1.54 1.94 -2.31
C ILE A 57 -3.03 2.21 -2.02
N GLY A 58 -3.92 1.35 -2.51
CA GLY A 58 -5.36 1.52 -2.34
C GLY A 58 -5.78 1.51 -0.88
N THR A 59 -5.23 0.60 -0.07
CA THR A 59 -5.49 0.53 1.38
C THR A 59 -4.98 1.80 2.08
N SER A 60 -3.78 2.27 1.74
CA SER A 60 -3.21 3.50 2.32
C SER A 60 -4.07 4.74 2.02
N ILE A 61 -4.58 4.84 0.78
CA ILE A 61 -5.50 5.91 0.37
C ILE A 61 -6.82 5.82 1.16
N ARG A 62 -7.40 4.63 1.29
CA ARG A 62 -8.64 4.41 2.06
C ARG A 62 -8.49 4.75 3.55
N HIS A 63 -7.30 4.57 4.12
CA HIS A 63 -7.00 5.00 5.49
C HIS A 63 -6.89 6.54 5.64
N GLY A 64 -6.80 7.28 4.53
CA GLY A 64 -6.64 8.73 4.54
C GLY A 64 -5.19 9.18 4.74
N CYS A 65 -4.22 8.53 4.09
CA CYS A 65 -2.87 9.06 4.00
C CYS A 65 -2.84 10.42 3.28
N THR A 66 -1.86 11.26 3.61
CA THR A 66 -1.67 12.59 2.98
C THR A 66 -1.00 12.52 1.62
N GLN A 67 -0.16 11.51 1.41
CA GLN A 67 0.61 11.32 0.19
C GLN A 67 1.03 9.86 0.05
N VAL A 68 1.04 9.34 -1.17
CA VAL A 68 1.62 8.04 -1.51
C VAL A 68 2.65 8.22 -2.62
N ILE A 69 3.80 7.59 -2.46
CA ILE A 69 4.82 7.46 -3.51
C ILE A 69 5.04 5.96 -3.73
N ASN A 70 4.90 5.51 -4.98
CA ASN A 70 5.26 4.15 -5.37
C ASN A 70 6.64 4.14 -6.01
N LEU A 71 7.51 3.25 -5.55
CA LEU A 71 8.84 3.02 -6.11
C LEU A 71 8.91 1.61 -6.67
N GLU A 72 8.89 1.50 -8.00
CA GLU A 72 8.89 0.24 -8.72
C GLU A 72 10.13 0.13 -9.62
N LEU A 73 10.54 -1.11 -9.93
CA LEU A 73 11.66 -1.38 -10.84
C LEU A 73 11.28 -1.13 -12.32
N LEU A 74 10.01 -1.30 -12.66
CA LEU A 74 9.49 -1.13 -14.01
C LEU A 74 9.36 0.36 -14.37
N PRO A 75 9.36 0.70 -15.68
CA PRO A 75 9.11 2.07 -16.13
C PRO A 75 7.77 2.61 -15.63
N GLU A 76 7.71 3.93 -15.44
CA GLU A 76 6.46 4.62 -15.07
C GLU A 76 5.35 4.28 -16.09
N PRO A 77 4.16 3.84 -15.62
CA PRO A 77 3.02 3.60 -16.50
C PRO A 77 2.62 4.87 -17.26
N PRO A 78 2.05 4.75 -18.47
CA PRO A 78 1.57 5.90 -19.22
C PRO A 78 0.46 6.63 -18.45
N LYS A 79 0.44 7.97 -18.54
CA LYS A 79 -0.56 8.83 -17.87
C LYS A 79 -2.00 8.57 -18.31
N SER A 80 -2.19 8.00 -19.49
CA SER A 80 -3.49 7.64 -20.05
C SER A 80 -3.50 6.16 -20.40
N ARG A 81 -4.65 5.50 -20.17
CA ARG A 81 -4.85 4.11 -20.60
C ARG A 81 -4.78 4.01 -22.13
N ALA A 82 -4.23 2.90 -22.61
CA ALA A 82 -4.26 2.59 -24.03
C ALA A 82 -5.72 2.33 -24.48
N PRO A 83 -6.11 2.67 -25.73
CA PRO A 83 -7.47 2.44 -26.23
C PRO A 83 -7.95 0.99 -26.12
N GLY A 84 -7.04 0.01 -26.21
CA GLY A 84 -7.33 -1.43 -26.08
C GLY A 84 -7.37 -1.96 -24.63
N ASN A 85 -7.26 -1.09 -23.62
CA ASN A 85 -7.27 -1.48 -22.21
C ASN A 85 -8.28 -0.64 -21.38
N PRO A 86 -9.58 -0.67 -21.73
CA PRO A 86 -10.61 0.04 -20.99
C PRO A 86 -10.82 -0.57 -19.59
N TRP A 87 -11.39 0.23 -18.69
CA TRP A 87 -11.85 -0.22 -17.38
C TRP A 87 -13.38 -0.10 -17.30
N PRO A 88 -14.09 -1.02 -16.61
CA PRO A 88 -13.63 -2.32 -16.15
C PRO A 88 -13.52 -3.31 -17.32
N GLN A 89 -12.75 -4.38 -17.14
CA GLN A 89 -12.91 -5.61 -17.93
C GLN A 89 -13.81 -6.58 -17.18
#